data_AF-R7S4H5-F1
#
_entry.id   AF-R7S4H5-F1
#
_cell.length_a   1.000
_cell.length_b   1.000
_cell.length_c   1.000
_cell.angle_alpha   90.00
_cell.angle_beta   90.00
_cell.angle_gamma   90.00
#
_symmetry.space_group_name_H-M   'P 1'
#
loop_
_entity.id
_entity.type
_entity.pdbx_description
1 polymer ?
#
loop_
_entity_poly.entity_id
_entity_poly.type
_entity_poly.pdbx_seq_one_letter_code
_entity_poly.pdbx_strand_id
1 'polypeptide(L)'
;MGSANSVYMANASEKKIWVLIALKPEWMLVDVFVDIALLVVAAGELKAIVHAGELPEELVTIGDLLKFMWVAVKLLWASIGAATRPADAVLSMLDAFKSVSSPIEYGDAPDINDESFLNYLNVDGWAGLFGAKTLNVMVMSDDGHQFAFYDTNNDHSWIATNHDAIVRSKYGSLWQEDPDAGYIRWPSPPPPPPPPPPPGSCRCGGHCPWSHGRFVCCCGGSDCYCV
;
A
#
# COMPACT_ATOMS: atom_id res chain seq x y z
N MET A 1 28.55 1.65 -27.86
CA MET A 1 28.03 2.46 -26.73
C MET A 1 26.72 1.82 -26.34
N GLY A 2 26.69 1.05 -25.25
CA GLY A 2 25.44 0.49 -24.75
C GLY A 2 24.62 1.64 -24.17
N SER A 3 23.39 1.81 -24.62
CA SER A 3 22.45 2.73 -23.97
C SER A 3 22.35 2.31 -22.51
N ALA A 4 22.68 3.21 -21.59
CA ALA A 4 22.26 3.05 -20.21
C ALA A 4 20.73 2.94 -20.24
N ASN A 5 20.20 1.84 -19.73
CA ASN A 5 18.76 1.63 -19.72
C ASN A 5 18.19 2.43 -18.56
N SER A 6 17.28 3.34 -18.85
CA SER A 6 16.67 4.25 -17.87
C SER A 6 15.22 3.85 -17.65
N VAL A 7 14.86 3.65 -16.40
CA VAL A 7 13.50 3.32 -15.98
C VAL A 7 12.99 4.54 -15.25
N TYR A 8 11.92 5.15 -15.73
CA TYR A 8 11.36 6.35 -15.09
C TYR A 8 10.05 6.02 -14.38
N MET A 9 9.82 6.71 -13.27
CA MET A 9 8.54 6.65 -12.56
C MET A 9 7.96 8.06 -12.43
N ALA A 10 6.99 8.38 -13.27
CA ALA A 10 6.24 9.62 -13.21
C ALA A 10 5.15 9.55 -12.12
N ASN A 11 4.96 10.63 -11.38
CA ASN A 11 3.95 10.71 -10.33
C ASN A 11 2.83 11.69 -10.67
N ALA A 12 1.71 11.16 -11.14
CA ALA A 12 0.44 11.84 -11.41
C ALA A 12 -0.65 11.51 -10.36
N SER A 13 -0.27 11.02 -9.17
CA SER A 13 -1.22 10.52 -8.16
C SER A 13 -1.84 11.59 -7.27
N GLU A 14 -1.49 12.87 -7.47
CA GLU A 14 -1.83 14.01 -6.60
C GLU A 14 -1.27 13.89 -5.17
N LYS A 15 -0.46 12.88 -4.89
CA LYS A 15 0.20 12.64 -3.60
C LYS A 15 1.68 12.35 -3.83
N LYS A 16 2.47 12.52 -2.79
CA LYS A 16 3.83 12.00 -2.76
C LYS A 16 3.78 10.47 -2.74
N ILE A 17 4.70 9.83 -3.47
CA ILE A 17 4.89 8.38 -3.45
C ILE A 17 6.31 8.04 -3.00
N TRP A 18 6.47 6.83 -2.51
CA TRP A 18 7.71 6.25 -2.02
C TRP A 18 8.00 5.00 -2.85
N VAL A 19 9.18 4.96 -3.45
CA VAL A 19 9.56 3.90 -4.39
C VAL A 19 10.83 3.20 -3.91
N LEU A 20 10.76 1.89 -3.82
CA LEU A 20 11.87 1.01 -3.49
C LEU A 20 12.12 0.07 -4.68
N ILE A 21 13.38 -0.08 -5.07
CA ILE A 21 13.77 -0.92 -6.21
C ILE A 21 14.80 -1.94 -5.78
N ALA A 22 14.64 -3.16 -6.27
CA ALA A 22 15.56 -4.24 -6.02
C ALA A 22 15.80 -5.12 -7.25
N LEU A 23 17.02 -5.62 -7.37
CA LEU A 23 17.41 -6.61 -8.37
C LEU A 23 16.79 -7.96 -8.16
N LYS A 24 17.01 -8.45 -6.95
CA LYS A 24 16.49 -9.70 -6.50
C LYS A 24 15.49 -9.36 -5.44
N PRO A 25 14.34 -10.00 -5.53
CA PRO A 25 13.36 -9.94 -4.48
C PRO A 25 14.03 -10.17 -3.08
N GLU A 26 14.95 -11.13 -2.98
CA GLU A 26 15.61 -11.54 -1.72
C GLU A 26 16.46 -10.46 -1.04
N TRP A 27 17.10 -9.56 -1.79
CA TRP A 27 17.92 -8.48 -1.20
C TRP A 27 17.06 -7.38 -0.62
N MET A 28 15.92 -7.10 -1.26
CA MET A 28 14.90 -6.18 -0.73
C MET A 28 14.43 -6.63 0.65
N LEU A 29 14.26 -7.95 0.84
CA LEU A 29 13.94 -8.49 2.15
C LEU A 29 15.05 -8.22 3.15
N VAL A 30 16.31 -8.45 2.81
CA VAL A 30 17.42 -8.30 3.77
C VAL A 30 17.52 -6.84 4.24
N ASP A 31 17.46 -5.87 3.34
CA ASP A 31 17.55 -4.46 3.70
C ASP A 31 16.32 -4.02 4.52
N VAL A 32 15.12 -4.38 4.04
CA VAL A 32 13.88 -4.11 4.79
C VAL A 32 13.87 -4.84 6.14
N PHE A 33 14.38 -6.07 6.23
CA PHE A 33 14.39 -6.86 7.48
C PHE A 33 15.44 -6.43 8.47
N VAL A 34 16.64 -6.05 8.07
CA VAL A 34 17.64 -5.61 9.05
C VAL A 34 17.10 -4.39 9.79
N ASP A 35 16.48 -3.46 9.06
CA ASP A 35 15.92 -2.25 9.65
C ASP A 35 14.57 -2.49 10.34
N ILE A 36 13.66 -3.27 9.74
CA ILE A 36 12.37 -3.62 10.36
C ILE A 36 12.58 -4.57 11.55
N ALA A 37 13.45 -5.57 11.50
CA ALA A 37 13.66 -6.49 12.63
C ALA A 37 14.28 -5.78 13.84
N LEU A 38 15.12 -4.76 13.64
CA LEU A 38 15.56 -3.85 14.70
C LEU A 38 14.36 -3.14 15.36
N LEU A 39 13.36 -2.75 14.57
CA LEU A 39 12.10 -2.16 15.05
C LEU A 39 11.15 -3.20 15.70
N VAL A 40 11.02 -4.41 15.14
CA VAL A 40 10.15 -5.49 15.65
C VAL A 40 10.67 -6.06 16.96
N VAL A 41 11.99 -6.22 17.12
CA VAL A 41 12.58 -6.69 18.38
C VAL A 41 12.36 -5.67 19.50
N ALA A 42 12.24 -4.38 19.18
CA ALA A 42 11.89 -3.33 20.14
C ALA A 42 10.38 -3.26 20.46
N ALA A 43 9.51 -3.69 19.54
CA ALA A 43 8.05 -3.63 19.69
C ALA A 43 7.42 -5.02 19.84
N GLY A 44 7.25 -5.49 21.08
CA GLY A 44 6.52 -6.72 21.39
C GLY A 44 5.05 -6.75 20.89
N GLU A 45 4.56 -5.66 20.32
CA GLU A 45 3.20 -5.45 19.81
C GLU A 45 2.93 -6.19 18.49
N LEU A 46 3.95 -6.41 17.66
CA LEU A 46 3.81 -7.19 16.42
C LEU A 46 3.46 -8.65 16.69
N LYS A 47 3.92 -9.22 17.81
CA LYS A 47 3.52 -10.57 18.24
C LYS A 47 2.02 -10.70 18.47
N ALA A 48 1.33 -9.64 18.89
CA ALA A 48 -0.11 -9.70 19.09
C ALA A 48 -0.86 -9.83 17.75
N ILE A 49 -0.35 -9.20 16.69
CA ILE A 49 -0.91 -9.30 15.33
C ILE A 49 -0.57 -10.65 14.70
N VAL A 50 0.65 -11.15 14.91
CA VAL A 50 1.06 -12.51 14.49
C VAL A 50 0.21 -13.58 15.17
N HIS A 51 -0.04 -13.47 16.47
CA HIS A 51 -0.90 -14.43 17.20
C HIS A 51 -2.39 -14.33 16.86
N ALA A 52 -2.85 -13.22 16.26
CA ALA A 52 -4.19 -13.15 15.69
C ALA A 52 -4.36 -14.01 14.43
N GLY A 53 -3.29 -14.65 13.94
CA GLY A 53 -3.31 -15.60 12.82
C GLY A 53 -3.34 -14.93 11.45
N GLU A 54 -3.21 -13.60 11.40
CA GLU A 54 -3.28 -12.83 10.16
C GLU A 54 -1.91 -12.68 9.48
N LEU A 55 -0.82 -12.94 10.21
CA LEU A 55 0.55 -12.75 9.73
C LEU A 55 1.37 -14.05 9.84
N PRO A 56 2.29 -14.28 8.89
CA PRO A 56 3.26 -15.37 9.00
C PRO A 56 4.17 -15.17 10.22
N GLU A 57 4.49 -16.26 10.93
CA GLU A 57 5.35 -16.24 12.13
C GLU A 57 6.79 -15.81 11.79
N GLU A 58 7.23 -16.14 10.57
CA GLU A 58 8.54 -15.79 10.04
C GLU A 58 8.36 -15.20 8.64
N LEU A 59 9.03 -14.08 8.39
CA LEU A 59 9.02 -13.45 7.08
C LEU A 59 10.21 -13.98 6.27
N VAL A 60 10.07 -15.20 5.75
CA VAL A 60 11.15 -15.91 5.04
C VAL A 60 11.16 -15.55 3.55
N THR A 61 10.00 -15.16 3.00
CA THR A 61 9.84 -14.85 1.57
C THR A 61 9.21 -13.49 1.35
N ILE A 62 9.22 -13.03 0.09
CA ILE A 62 8.56 -11.77 -0.30
C ILE A 62 7.09 -11.92 -0.40
N GLY A 63 6.60 -13.12 -0.72
CA GLY A 63 5.20 -13.41 -0.53
C GLY A 63 4.77 -13.11 0.91
N ASP A 64 5.63 -13.41 1.89
CA ASP A 64 5.34 -13.16 3.30
C ASP A 64 5.47 -11.69 3.67
N LEU A 65 6.52 -10.98 3.21
CA LEU A 65 6.62 -9.52 3.36
C LEU A 65 5.43 -8.80 2.72
N LEU A 66 5.05 -9.17 1.50
CA LEU A 66 3.91 -8.55 0.80
C LEU A 66 2.60 -8.83 1.51
N LYS A 67 2.36 -10.06 1.96
CA LYS A 67 1.17 -10.38 2.78
C LYS A 67 1.16 -9.56 4.05
N PHE A 68 2.31 -9.42 4.70
CA PHE A 68 2.48 -8.63 5.90
C PHE A 68 2.20 -7.14 5.65
N MET A 69 2.78 -6.53 4.61
CA MET A 69 2.45 -5.18 4.14
C MET A 69 0.95 -5.03 3.89
N TRP A 70 0.35 -5.98 3.19
CA TRP A 70 -1.09 -5.96 2.88
C TRP A 70 -1.97 -6.01 4.14
N VAL A 71 -1.61 -6.82 5.12
CA VAL A 71 -2.33 -6.90 6.40
C VAL A 71 -2.13 -5.62 7.20
N ALA A 72 -0.92 -5.09 7.26
CA ALA A 72 -0.61 -3.83 7.91
C ALA A 72 -1.44 -2.67 7.31
N VAL A 73 -1.50 -2.58 5.98
CA VAL A 73 -2.33 -1.61 5.25
C VAL A 73 -3.82 -1.78 5.56
N LYS A 74 -4.32 -3.02 5.60
CA LYS A 74 -5.72 -3.29 6.01
C LYS A 74 -6.01 -2.88 7.45
N LEU A 75 -5.07 -3.11 8.36
CA LEU A 75 -5.19 -2.74 9.77
C LEU A 75 -5.19 -1.22 9.95
N LEU A 76 -4.32 -0.49 9.23
CA LEU A 76 -4.38 0.97 9.17
C LEU A 76 -5.77 1.43 8.79
N TRP A 77 -6.32 0.90 7.70
CA TRP A 77 -7.66 1.28 7.25
C TRP A 77 -8.75 0.98 8.27
N ALA A 78 -8.68 -0.18 8.94
CA ALA A 78 -9.64 -0.55 9.99
C ALA A 78 -9.51 0.34 11.24
N SER A 79 -8.31 0.83 11.54
CA SER A 79 -8.01 1.61 12.73
C SER A 79 -8.43 3.08 12.67
N ILE A 80 -8.76 3.61 11.49
CA ILE A 80 -9.23 5.01 11.29
C ILE A 80 -10.51 5.33 12.11
N GLY A 81 -11.21 4.32 12.65
CA GLY A 81 -12.35 4.50 13.57
C GLY A 81 -12.11 4.16 15.05
N ALA A 82 -10.98 3.55 15.42
CA ALA A 82 -10.74 3.03 16.77
C ALA A 82 -9.28 3.23 17.19
N ALA A 83 -9.03 4.18 18.10
CA ALA A 83 -7.72 4.46 18.69
C ALA A 83 -7.17 3.24 19.46
N THR A 84 -6.51 2.34 18.74
CA THR A 84 -5.97 1.08 19.27
C THR A 84 -4.50 0.94 18.88
N ARG A 85 -3.74 0.25 19.73
CA ARG A 85 -2.28 -0.03 19.58
C ARG A 85 -1.80 -0.60 18.23
N PRO A 86 -2.60 -1.32 17.42
CA PRO A 86 -2.15 -1.78 16.10
C PRO A 86 -1.68 -0.64 15.18
N ALA A 87 -2.11 0.60 15.41
CA ALA A 87 -1.71 1.75 14.60
C ALA A 87 -0.21 2.07 14.71
N ASP A 88 0.39 2.00 15.91
CA ASP A 88 1.78 2.44 16.13
C ASP A 88 2.80 1.51 15.46
N ALA A 89 2.55 0.19 15.52
CA ALA A 89 3.37 -0.81 14.84
C ALA A 89 3.32 -0.65 13.32
N VAL A 90 2.14 -0.33 12.76
CA VAL A 90 2.03 -0.10 11.32
C VAL A 90 2.66 1.23 10.92
N LEU A 91 2.49 2.30 11.69
CA LEU A 91 3.17 3.58 11.44
C LEU A 91 4.70 3.42 11.44
N SER A 92 5.23 2.69 12.41
CA SER A 92 6.67 2.38 12.50
C SER A 92 7.18 1.63 11.26
N MET A 93 6.36 0.74 10.71
CA MET A 93 6.67 0.00 9.50
C MET A 93 6.57 0.86 8.24
N LEU A 94 5.57 1.75 8.15
CA LEU A 94 5.51 2.75 7.08
C LEU A 94 6.76 3.64 7.12
N ASP A 95 7.16 4.10 8.31
CA ASP A 95 8.36 4.93 8.50
C ASP A 95 9.63 4.17 8.11
N ALA A 96 9.74 2.88 8.46
CA ALA A 96 10.84 2.04 8.01
C ALA A 96 10.89 1.93 6.49
N PHE A 97 9.77 1.64 5.84
CA PHE A 97 9.70 1.61 4.38
C PHE A 97 10.10 2.96 3.77
N LYS A 98 9.59 4.08 4.29
CA LYS A 98 9.96 5.44 3.85
C LYS A 98 11.45 5.73 4.04
N SER A 99 12.08 5.19 5.09
CA SER A 99 13.50 5.40 5.36
C SER A 99 14.43 4.71 4.37
N VAL A 100 13.98 3.59 3.78
CA VAL A 100 14.74 2.81 2.79
C VAL A 100 14.27 3.04 1.35
N SER A 101 13.27 3.89 1.14
CA SER A 101 12.72 4.18 -0.19
C SER A 101 12.98 5.62 -0.61
N SER A 102 12.93 5.84 -1.91
CA SER A 102 13.14 7.17 -2.48
C SER A 102 11.80 7.87 -2.68
N PRO A 103 11.66 9.12 -2.20
CA PRO A 103 10.47 9.92 -2.42
C PRO A 103 10.37 10.40 -3.87
N ILE A 104 9.16 10.42 -4.43
CA ILE A 104 8.84 11.07 -5.70
C ILE A 104 7.68 12.02 -5.45
N GLU A 105 7.93 13.33 -5.59
CA GLU A 105 6.90 14.34 -5.40
C GLU A 105 5.89 14.34 -6.57
N TYR A 106 4.72 14.91 -6.34
CA TYR A 106 3.72 15.05 -7.40
C TYR A 106 4.24 15.94 -8.54
N GLY A 107 4.11 15.45 -9.78
CA GLY A 107 4.61 16.14 -10.97
C GLY A 107 6.06 15.82 -11.34
N ASP A 108 6.76 15.02 -10.53
CA ASP A 108 8.13 14.58 -10.83
C ASP A 108 8.14 13.25 -11.60
N ALA A 109 9.25 13.01 -12.32
CA ALA A 109 9.51 11.78 -13.05
C ALA A 109 11.01 11.42 -13.03
N PRO A 110 11.59 11.07 -11.87
CA PRO A 110 12.99 10.70 -11.78
C PRO A 110 13.28 9.39 -12.51
N ASP A 111 14.53 9.24 -12.96
CA ASP A 111 15.07 7.94 -13.36
C ASP A 111 15.31 7.14 -12.08
N ILE A 112 14.50 6.10 -11.90
CA ILE A 112 14.54 5.26 -10.71
C ILE A 112 15.64 4.20 -10.79
N ASN A 113 16.32 4.10 -11.93
CA ASN A 113 17.53 3.28 -12.11
C ASN A 113 18.82 4.12 -12.04
N ASP A 114 18.75 5.42 -11.75
CA ASP A 114 19.92 6.28 -11.65
C ASP A 114 20.70 6.03 -10.36
N GLU A 115 22.02 6.20 -10.43
CA GLU A 115 22.92 6.09 -9.30
C GLU A 115 22.51 7.04 -8.17
N SER A 116 22.08 8.26 -8.50
CA SER A 116 21.65 9.21 -7.47
C SER A 116 20.43 8.72 -6.69
N PHE A 117 19.53 7.99 -7.36
CA PHE A 117 18.34 7.42 -6.78
C PHE A 117 18.70 6.24 -5.87
N LEU A 118 19.68 5.43 -6.25
CA LEU A 118 20.05 4.18 -5.57
C LEU A 118 21.02 4.37 -4.39
N ASN A 119 21.47 5.59 -4.09
CA ASN A 119 22.46 5.93 -3.04
C ASN A 119 22.16 5.36 -1.63
N TYR A 120 20.94 4.89 -1.39
CA TYR A 120 20.52 4.26 -0.14
C TYR A 120 20.86 2.75 -0.06
N LEU A 121 21.15 2.08 -1.18
CA LEU A 121 21.55 0.67 -1.19
C LEU A 121 23.06 0.57 -0.94
N ASN A 122 23.51 -0.39 -0.11
CA ASN A 122 24.94 -0.65 0.11
C ASN A 122 25.68 -0.93 -1.21
N VAL A 123 26.93 -0.46 -1.31
CA VAL A 123 27.78 -0.40 -2.52
C VAL A 123 27.86 -1.71 -3.33
N ASP A 124 27.69 -2.87 -2.69
CA ASP A 124 27.76 -4.18 -3.35
C ASP A 124 26.51 -4.54 -4.19
N GLY A 125 25.35 -3.90 -3.93
CA GLY A 125 24.10 -4.14 -4.68
C GLY A 125 24.07 -3.49 -6.09
N TRP A 126 24.94 -2.52 -6.33
CA TRP A 126 24.92 -1.62 -7.49
C TRP A 126 25.34 -2.31 -8.77
N ALA A 127 26.41 -3.11 -8.71
CA ALA A 127 26.98 -3.76 -9.87
C ALA A 127 26.00 -4.74 -10.54
N GLY A 128 25.01 -5.23 -9.80
CA GLY A 128 23.94 -6.05 -10.37
C GLY A 128 22.86 -5.22 -11.09
N LEU A 129 22.52 -4.02 -10.58
CA LEU A 129 21.36 -3.20 -11.03
C LEU A 129 21.55 -2.75 -12.47
N PHE A 130 22.73 -2.24 -12.80
CA PHE A 130 23.04 -1.70 -14.12
C PHE A 130 23.09 -2.74 -15.25
N GLY A 131 23.04 -4.03 -14.95
CA GLY A 131 23.00 -5.12 -15.93
C GLY A 131 21.70 -5.91 -15.96
N ALA A 132 20.78 -5.65 -15.04
CA ALA A 132 19.57 -6.46 -14.92
C ALA A 132 18.54 -6.10 -15.98
N LYS A 133 17.98 -7.14 -16.62
CA LYS A 133 16.87 -7.01 -17.56
C LYS A 133 15.54 -6.77 -16.87
N THR A 134 15.45 -7.08 -15.58
CA THR A 134 14.24 -7.02 -14.79
C THR A 134 14.56 -6.45 -13.42
N LEU A 135 13.75 -5.50 -12.98
CA LEU A 135 13.82 -4.83 -11.70
C LEU A 135 12.49 -5.09 -10.97
N ASN A 136 12.57 -5.30 -9.67
CA ASN A 136 11.39 -5.36 -8.81
C ASN A 136 11.14 -3.96 -8.28
N VAL A 137 9.92 -3.45 -8.46
CA VAL A 137 9.51 -2.11 -8.00
C VAL A 137 8.42 -2.26 -6.97
N MET A 138 8.63 -1.61 -5.83
CA MET A 138 7.63 -1.44 -4.78
C MET A 138 7.29 0.03 -4.69
N VAL A 139 6.00 0.35 -4.75
CA VAL A 139 5.49 1.73 -4.72
C VAL A 139 4.46 1.84 -3.63
N MET A 140 4.57 2.89 -2.81
CA MET A 140 3.64 3.19 -1.74
C MET A 140 3.26 4.67 -1.75
N SER A 141 1.99 5.01 -1.49
CA SER A 141 1.60 6.41 -1.27
C SER A 141 2.12 6.92 0.08
N ASP A 142 2.25 8.24 0.22
CA ASP A 142 2.74 8.83 1.47
C ASP A 142 1.86 8.52 2.70
N ASP A 143 0.56 8.34 2.53
CA ASP A 143 -0.35 7.91 3.60
C ASP A 143 -0.30 6.39 3.87
N GLY A 144 0.49 5.62 3.10
CA GLY A 144 0.57 4.16 3.21
C GLY A 144 -0.70 3.44 2.74
N HIS A 145 -1.65 4.17 2.16
CA HIS A 145 -2.96 3.62 1.78
C HIS A 145 -3.00 3.06 0.35
N GLN A 146 -1.99 3.27 -0.47
CA GLN A 146 -1.86 2.64 -1.77
C GLN A 146 -0.52 1.95 -1.80
N PHE A 147 -0.53 0.70 -2.26
CA PHE A 147 0.67 -0.12 -2.33
C PHE A 147 0.61 -1.00 -3.57
N ALA A 148 1.73 -1.09 -4.28
CA ALA A 148 1.91 -2.00 -5.40
C ALA A 148 3.31 -2.58 -5.42
N PHE A 149 3.39 -3.82 -5.91
CA PHE A 149 4.64 -4.52 -6.15
C PHE A 149 4.56 -5.19 -7.51
N TYR A 150 5.55 -4.93 -8.37
CA TYR A 150 5.56 -5.46 -9.72
C TYR A 150 6.98 -5.55 -10.27
N ASP A 151 7.16 -6.43 -11.26
CA ASP A 151 8.37 -6.50 -12.05
C ASP A 151 8.30 -5.53 -13.23
N THR A 152 9.37 -4.79 -13.46
CA THR A 152 9.56 -3.99 -14.66
C THR A 152 10.80 -4.45 -15.41
N ASN A 153 10.83 -4.26 -16.72
CA ASN A 153 12.10 -4.37 -17.43
C ASN A 153 12.82 -3.00 -17.40
N ASN A 154 14.03 -3.01 -17.92
CA ASN A 154 14.91 -1.86 -18.04
C ASN A 154 14.48 -0.82 -19.10
N ASP A 155 13.47 -1.12 -19.92
CA ASP A 155 12.97 -0.27 -21.02
C ASP A 155 11.56 0.29 -20.74
N HIS A 156 10.96 -0.04 -19.60
CA HIS A 156 9.61 0.34 -19.25
C HIS A 156 9.62 1.49 -18.25
N SER A 157 8.98 2.58 -18.62
CA SER A 157 8.67 3.67 -17.70
C SER A 157 7.21 3.59 -17.25
N TRP A 158 6.90 4.14 -16.09
CA TRP A 158 5.62 3.98 -15.41
C TRP A 158 5.07 5.32 -14.92
N ILE A 159 3.76 5.39 -14.74
CA ILE A 159 3.03 6.55 -14.26
C ILE A 159 2.14 6.09 -13.11
N ALA A 160 2.38 6.57 -11.89
CA ALA A 160 1.44 6.44 -10.79
C ALA A 160 0.31 7.46 -10.99
N THR A 161 -0.93 7.01 -11.09
CA THR A 161 -2.09 7.86 -11.43
C THR A 161 -3.00 8.08 -10.23
N ASN A 162 -3.84 9.11 -10.31
CA ASN A 162 -4.86 9.40 -9.30
C ASN A 162 -6.09 8.46 -9.36
N HIS A 163 -6.16 7.55 -10.34
CA HIS A 163 -7.29 6.63 -10.53
C HIS A 163 -6.97 5.18 -10.13
N ASP A 164 -6.14 5.02 -9.10
CA ASP A 164 -5.79 3.71 -8.54
C ASP A 164 -5.14 2.74 -9.53
N ALA A 165 -4.35 3.27 -10.47
CA ALA A 165 -3.48 2.48 -11.33
C ALA A 165 -2.05 3.04 -11.43
N ILE A 166 -1.10 2.12 -11.58
CA ILE A 166 0.22 2.40 -12.12
C ILE A 166 0.22 1.88 -13.56
N VAL A 167 0.31 2.80 -14.51
CA VAL A 167 0.20 2.50 -15.95
C VAL A 167 1.55 2.63 -16.63
N ARG A 168 1.74 1.86 -17.69
CA ARG A 168 2.92 1.97 -18.54
C ARG A 168 2.91 3.30 -19.28
N SER A 169 4.06 3.97 -19.35
CA SER A 169 4.21 5.12 -20.23
C SER A 169 4.52 4.67 -21.66
N LYS A 170 4.07 5.46 -22.62
CA LYS A 170 4.35 5.25 -24.04
C LYS A 170 5.84 5.43 -24.31
N TYR A 171 6.42 4.55 -25.12
CA TYR A 171 7.84 4.65 -25.49
C TYR A 171 8.19 6.05 -26.02
N GLY A 172 9.21 6.67 -25.43
CA GLY A 172 9.63 8.04 -25.74
C GLY A 172 8.83 9.15 -25.04
N SER A 173 7.88 8.82 -24.15
CA SER A 173 7.13 9.77 -23.34
C SER A 173 7.05 9.31 -21.88
N LEU A 174 7.13 10.25 -20.94
CA LEU A 174 7.01 9.96 -19.50
C LEU A 174 5.59 10.18 -18.95
N TRP A 175 4.79 11.01 -19.62
CA TRP A 175 3.50 11.48 -19.12
C TRP A 175 2.33 11.09 -20.01
N GLN A 176 2.56 10.19 -20.98
CA GLN A 176 1.51 9.63 -21.81
C GLN A 176 1.36 8.16 -21.49
N GLU A 177 0.14 7.76 -21.11
CA GLU A 177 -0.20 6.38 -20.87
C GLU A 177 -0.16 5.58 -22.19
N ASP A 178 0.32 4.35 -22.11
CA ASP A 178 0.23 3.39 -23.20
C ASP A 178 -0.96 2.44 -22.92
N PRO A 179 -2.10 2.61 -23.62
CA PRO A 179 -3.30 1.82 -23.36
C PRO A 179 -3.12 0.33 -23.67
N ASP A 180 -2.12 -0.03 -24.47
CA ASP A 180 -1.88 -1.41 -24.92
C ASP A 180 -0.85 -2.15 -24.05
N ALA A 181 -0.12 -1.44 -23.19
CA ALA A 181 1.02 -2.00 -22.43
C ALA A 181 0.66 -2.54 -21.02
N GLY A 182 -0.63 -2.50 -20.66
CA GLY A 182 -1.14 -3.01 -19.38
C GLY A 182 -1.00 -2.03 -18.21
N TYR A 183 -1.59 -2.39 -17.08
CA TYR A 183 -1.60 -1.60 -15.86
C TYR A 183 -1.48 -2.50 -14.62
N ILE A 184 -0.92 -1.93 -13.56
CA ILE A 184 -0.92 -2.51 -12.22
C ILE A 184 -1.94 -1.75 -11.39
N ARG A 185 -2.86 -2.48 -10.76
CA ARG A 185 -3.78 -1.86 -9.81
C ARG A 185 -3.04 -1.61 -8.49
N TRP A 186 -3.06 -0.39 -7.99
CA TRP A 186 -2.51 -0.02 -6.67
C TRP A 186 -3.66 0.47 -5.76
N PRO A 187 -4.56 -0.43 -5.35
CA PRO A 187 -5.88 -0.04 -4.88
C PRO A 187 -5.82 0.91 -3.68
N SER A 188 -6.64 1.96 -3.73
CA SER A 188 -6.96 2.79 -2.58
C SER A 188 -7.93 2.07 -1.64
N PRO A 189 -7.99 2.48 -0.36
CA PRO A 189 -8.96 1.96 0.58
C PRO A 189 -10.39 2.14 0.03
N PRO A 190 -11.30 1.19 0.33
CA PRO A 190 -12.72 1.44 0.11
C PRO A 190 -13.12 2.72 0.86
N PRO A 191 -14.02 3.54 0.30
CA PRO A 191 -14.49 4.74 0.97
C PRO A 191 -15.02 4.39 2.36
N PRO A 192 -14.83 5.26 3.37
CA PRO A 192 -15.33 5.01 4.72
C PRO A 192 -16.82 4.68 4.65
N PRO A 193 -17.30 3.71 5.46
CA PRO A 193 -18.73 3.42 5.49
C PRO A 193 -19.48 4.71 5.81
N PRO A 194 -20.63 4.95 5.13
CA PRO A 194 -21.42 6.13 5.41
C PRO A 194 -21.71 6.20 6.91
N PRO A 195 -21.67 7.40 7.53
CA PRO A 195 -21.92 7.53 8.96
C PRO A 195 -23.26 6.86 9.29
N PRO A 196 -23.35 6.14 10.44
CA PRO A 196 -24.61 5.55 10.83
C PRO A 196 -25.68 6.64 10.85
N PRO A 197 -26.89 6.36 10.37
CA PRO A 197 -27.96 7.33 10.37
C PRO A 197 -28.14 7.87 11.80
N PRO A 198 -28.34 9.18 11.99
CA PRO A 198 -28.43 9.77 13.32
C PRO A 198 -29.52 9.05 14.13
N PRO A 199 -29.25 8.75 15.42
CA PRO A 199 -30.22 8.10 16.29
C PRO A 199 -31.50 8.95 16.33
N GLY A 200 -32.59 8.40 15.80
CA GLY A 200 -33.89 9.09 15.68
C GLY A 200 -34.41 9.29 14.25
N SER A 201 -33.65 8.94 13.21
CA SER A 201 -34.14 8.99 11.81
C SER A 201 -34.89 7.74 11.34
N CYS A 202 -35.10 6.76 12.23
CA CYS A 202 -36.06 5.67 12.02
C CYS A 202 -37.49 6.24 12.03
N ARG A 203 -37.89 6.89 10.94
CA ARG A 203 -39.30 7.09 10.65
C ARG A 203 -39.87 5.71 10.38
N CYS A 204 -40.70 5.21 11.29
CA CYS A 204 -41.61 4.11 11.02
C CYS A 204 -42.57 4.57 9.90
N GLY A 205 -42.10 4.48 8.67
CA GLY A 205 -42.81 4.94 7.48
C GLY A 205 -43.90 3.96 7.13
N GLY A 206 -45.09 4.17 7.72
CA GLY A 206 -46.36 3.73 7.18
C GLY A 206 -46.63 2.22 7.23
N HIS A 207 -47.57 1.83 8.09
CA HIS A 207 -48.21 0.52 8.17
C HIS A 207 -47.48 -0.57 8.96
N CYS A 208 -47.42 -0.38 10.28
CA CYS A 208 -47.70 -1.51 11.17
C CYS A 208 -49.24 -1.68 11.24
N PRO A 209 -49.84 -2.76 10.71
CA PRO A 209 -51.27 -2.98 10.84
C PRO A 209 -51.62 -3.15 12.33
N TRP A 210 -52.49 -2.28 12.81
CA TRP A 210 -52.98 -2.25 14.18
C TRP A 210 -53.85 -3.46 14.48
N SER A 211 -53.43 -4.33 15.40
CA SER A 211 -54.38 -5.12 16.19
C SER A 211 -53.81 -5.46 17.57
N HIS A 212 -54.33 -4.74 18.58
CA HIS A 212 -54.35 -5.12 20.00
C HIS A 212 -53.01 -5.23 20.76
N GLY A 213 -52.53 -4.08 21.27
CA GLY A 213 -51.93 -4.02 22.61
C GLY A 213 -50.41 -4.23 22.74
N ARG A 214 -49.68 -3.11 22.66
CA ARG A 214 -48.26 -2.87 23.06
C ARG A 214 -47.19 -3.74 22.39
N PHE A 215 -46.41 -3.11 21.51
CA PHE A 215 -45.04 -3.53 21.21
C PHE A 215 -44.04 -2.43 21.51
N VAL A 216 -42.86 -2.83 21.97
CA VAL A 216 -41.68 -2.00 22.18
C VAL A 216 -40.86 -2.08 20.90
N CYS A 217 -40.59 -0.96 20.23
CA CYS A 217 -39.64 -0.99 19.12
C CYS A 217 -38.23 -1.27 19.67
N CYS A 218 -37.77 -2.50 19.55
CA CYS A 218 -36.40 -2.88 19.85
C CYS A 218 -35.54 -2.72 18.59
N CYS A 219 -34.69 -1.69 18.57
CA CYS A 219 -33.65 -1.59 17.55
C CYS A 219 -32.43 -2.43 18.00
N GLY A 220 -32.21 -3.57 17.35
CA GLY A 220 -31.02 -4.40 17.54
C GLY A 220 -30.40 -4.73 16.19
N GLY A 221 -29.31 -4.06 15.83
CA GLY A 221 -28.67 -4.21 14.53
C GLY A 221 -29.41 -3.49 13.39
N SER A 222 -28.92 -3.67 12.16
CA SER A 222 -29.40 -3.04 10.92
C SER A 222 -30.84 -3.38 10.52
N ASP A 223 -31.55 -4.18 11.31
CA ASP A 223 -32.90 -4.64 11.05
C ASP A 223 -33.83 -4.26 12.22
N CYS A 224 -34.92 -3.55 11.91
CA CYS A 224 -35.99 -3.29 12.87
C CYS A 224 -36.97 -4.47 12.87
N TYR A 225 -37.05 -5.20 13.98
CA TYR A 225 -38.06 -6.24 14.18
C TYR A 225 -39.16 -5.73 15.12
N CYS A 226 -40.42 -6.00 14.79
CA CYS A 226 -41.51 -5.89 15.76
C CYS A 226 -41.47 -7.15 16.64
N VAL A 227 -41.19 -6.97 17.94
CA VAL A 227 -41.25 -8.04 18.96
C VAL A 227 -42.41 -7.79 19.87
#